data_AF-A0A1R3XU36-F1
#
_entry.id   AF-A0A1R3XU36-F1
#
_cell.length_a   1.000
_cell.length_b   1.000
_cell.length_c   1.000
_cell.angle_alpha   90.00
_cell.angle_beta   90.00
_cell.angle_gamma   90.00
#
_symmetry.space_group_name_H-M   'P 1'
#
loop_
_entity.id
_entity.type
_entity.pdbx_description
1 polymer ?
#
loop_
_entity_poly.entity_id
_entity_poly.type
_entity_poly.pdbx_seq_one_letter_code
_entity_poly.pdbx_strand_id
1 'polypeptide(L)'
;MELEKFKELHARFFGKELPEEVLQSEEYEAYEEAIHEDEACYNWAITDKFSSKGFDYQSYCCLMMADKVYESLDADGEIRYNDPEVVINKWDENLYGIPLHNGSASMVVINYCPWCGTKISN
;
A
#
# COMPACT_ATOMS: atom_id res chain seq x y z
N MET A 1 0.65 -4.52 18.74
CA MET A 1 0.44 -3.38 19.69
C MET A 1 -1.05 -3.24 19.93
N GLU A 2 -1.52 -2.72 21.08
CA GLU A 2 -2.96 -2.42 21.21
C GLU A 2 -3.41 -1.37 20.19
N LEU A 3 -4.52 -1.66 19.49
CA LEU A 3 -4.99 -0.86 18.34
C LEU A 3 -5.22 0.62 18.69
N GLU A 4 -5.77 0.93 19.87
CA GLU A 4 -6.00 2.32 20.25
C GLU A 4 -4.70 3.10 20.44
N LYS A 5 -3.68 2.47 21.05
CA LYS A 5 -2.34 3.07 21.15
C LYS A 5 -1.74 3.27 19.76
N PHE A 6 -1.91 2.29 18.88
CA PHE A 6 -1.46 2.40 17.50
C PHE A 6 -2.07 3.60 16.78
N LYS A 7 -3.39 3.83 16.92
CA LYS A 7 -4.07 4.98 16.31
C LYS A 7 -3.51 6.33 16.79
N GLU A 8 -3.19 6.45 18.08
CA GLU A 8 -2.56 7.65 18.63
C GLU A 8 -1.18 7.89 17.99
N LEU A 9 -0.36 6.84 17.88
CA LEU A 9 0.96 6.92 17.23
C LEU A 9 0.84 7.20 15.73
N HIS A 10 -0.12 6.58 15.04
CA HIS A 10 -0.39 6.81 13.63
C HIS A 10 -0.75 8.28 13.38
N ALA A 11 -1.65 8.86 14.18
CA ALA A 11 -1.98 10.28 14.10
C ALA A 11 -0.76 11.19 14.37
N ARG A 12 0.21 10.72 15.15
CA ARG A 12 1.44 11.44 15.46
C ARG A 12 2.48 11.35 14.35
N PHE A 13 2.70 10.17 13.78
CA PHE A 13 3.84 9.87 12.91
C PHE A 13 3.50 9.80 11.42
N PHE A 14 2.33 9.29 11.05
CA PHE A 14 1.99 9.02 9.65
C PHE A 14 1.97 10.30 8.81
N GLY A 15 2.69 10.27 7.68
CA GLY A 15 2.69 11.36 6.69
C GLY A 15 3.34 12.66 7.15
N LYS A 16 4.15 12.65 8.22
CA LYS A 16 4.84 13.83 8.74
C LYS A 16 6.35 13.71 8.59
N GLU A 17 6.99 14.85 8.39
CA GLU A 17 8.45 14.96 8.50
C GLU A 17 8.81 14.96 9.99
N LEU A 18 9.55 13.93 10.43
CA LEU A 18 9.89 13.70 11.83
C LEU A 18 11.38 13.97 12.08
N PRO A 19 11.76 14.52 13.24
CA PRO A 19 13.16 14.62 13.64
C PRO A 19 13.82 13.24 13.74
N GLU A 20 15.13 13.18 13.48
CA GLU A 20 15.91 11.94 13.52
C GLU A 20 15.83 11.25 14.89
N GLU A 21 15.77 12.02 15.98
CA GLU A 21 15.65 11.49 17.33
C GLU A 21 14.33 10.75 17.57
N VAL A 22 13.26 11.16 16.86
CA VAL A 22 11.96 10.48 16.91
C VAL A 22 12.01 9.18 16.11
N LEU A 23 12.61 9.21 14.91
CA LEU A 23 12.76 8.03 14.05
C LEU A 23 13.60 6.93 14.72
N GLN A 24 14.55 7.30 15.58
CA GLN A 24 15.39 6.36 16.34
C GLN A 24 14.80 5.96 17.69
N SER A 25 13.59 6.43 18.03
CA SER A 25 12.96 6.12 19.32
C SER A 25 12.29 4.74 19.31
N GLU A 26 12.32 4.05 20.46
CA GLU A 26 11.60 2.77 20.66
C GLU A 26 10.10 2.90 20.39
N GLU A 27 9.52 4.09 20.58
CA GLU A 27 8.10 4.36 20.32
C GLU A 27 7.80 4.33 18.82
N TYR A 28 8.68 4.90 18.00
CA TYR A 28 8.55 4.87 16.54
C TYR A 28 8.82 3.47 15.99
N GLU A 29 9.84 2.77 16.51
CA GLU A 29 10.11 1.37 16.15
C GLU A 29 8.90 0.47 16.43
N ALA A 30 8.29 0.59 17.62
CA ALA A 30 7.10 -0.19 17.96
C ALA A 30 5.89 0.15 17.05
N TYR A 31 5.79 1.40 16.58
CA TYR A 31 4.78 1.81 15.62
C TYR A 31 5.01 1.21 14.23
N GLU A 32 6.25 1.21 13.74
CA GLU A 32 6.60 0.58 12.46
C GLU A 32 6.40 -0.94 12.50
N GLU A 33 6.82 -1.59 13.58
CA GLU A 33 6.58 -3.02 13.80
C GLU A 33 5.08 -3.32 13.80
N ALA A 34 4.26 -2.50 14.47
CA ALA A 34 2.81 -2.68 14.47
C ALA A 34 2.19 -2.55 13.07
N ILE A 35 2.67 -1.63 12.22
CA ILE A 35 2.17 -1.52 10.84
C ILE A 35 2.49 -2.75 10.01
N HIS A 36 3.66 -3.34 10.20
CA HIS A 36 4.13 -4.43 9.35
C HIS A 36 3.69 -5.82 9.83
N GLU A 37 3.64 -6.03 11.15
CA GLU A 37 3.50 -7.37 11.75
C GLU A 37 2.12 -7.59 12.40
N ASP A 38 1.36 -6.52 12.69
CA ASP A 38 0.04 -6.62 13.31
C ASP A 38 -1.08 -6.37 12.29
N GLU A 39 -1.81 -7.44 11.94
CA GLU A 39 -2.86 -7.41 10.93
C GLU A 39 -3.96 -6.37 11.25
N ALA A 40 -4.33 -6.21 12.52
CA ALA A 40 -5.38 -5.28 12.91
C ALA A 40 -4.92 -3.81 12.75
N CYS A 41 -3.67 -3.52 13.12
CA CYS A 41 -3.07 -2.21 12.94
C CYS A 41 -2.91 -1.86 11.45
N TYR A 42 -2.36 -2.80 10.65
CA TYR A 42 -2.23 -2.65 9.20
C TYR A 42 -3.60 -2.39 8.55
N ASN A 43 -4.58 -3.27 8.79
CA ASN A 43 -5.89 -3.18 8.16
C ASN A 43 -6.59 -1.86 8.50
N TRP A 44 -6.48 -1.39 9.74
CA TRP A 44 -7.02 -0.10 10.14
C TRP A 44 -6.32 1.06 9.43
N ALA A 45 -4.98 1.11 9.45
CA ALA A 45 -4.21 2.21 8.85
C ALA A 45 -4.50 2.37 7.35
N ILE A 46 -4.53 1.24 6.62
CA ILE A 46 -4.81 1.24 5.18
C ILE A 46 -6.26 1.64 4.89
N THR A 47 -7.21 1.15 5.68
CA THR A 47 -8.63 1.53 5.52
C THR A 47 -8.86 3.01 5.79
N ASP A 48 -8.23 3.57 6.83
CA ASP A 48 -8.28 4.99 7.16
C ASP A 48 -7.68 5.84 6.03
N LYS A 49 -6.50 5.46 5.52
CA LYS A 49 -5.85 6.07 4.37
C LYS A 49 -6.79 6.13 3.16
N PHE A 50 -7.37 5.00 2.74
CA PHE A 50 -8.24 4.98 1.58
C PHE A 50 -9.55 5.74 1.77
N SER A 51 -10.15 5.65 2.95
CA SER A 51 -11.37 6.40 3.28
C SER A 51 -11.12 7.91 3.18
N SER A 52 -9.96 8.39 3.63
CA SER A 52 -9.57 9.81 3.53
C SER A 52 -9.34 10.28 2.08
N LYS A 53 -9.02 9.34 1.18
CA LYS A 53 -8.70 9.61 -0.23
C LYS A 53 -9.84 9.30 -1.20
N GLY A 54 -10.93 8.67 -0.74
CA GLY A 54 -12.02 8.23 -1.59
C GLY A 54 -11.64 7.12 -2.57
N PHE A 55 -10.62 6.30 -2.24
CA PHE A 55 -10.18 5.21 -3.09
C PHE A 55 -11.09 3.97 -2.92
N ASP A 56 -11.56 3.39 -4.02
CA ASP A 56 -12.45 2.21 -4.00
C ASP A 56 -11.68 0.90 -3.75
N TYR A 57 -11.17 0.77 -2.52
CA TYR A 57 -10.40 -0.40 -2.09
C TYR A 57 -11.23 -1.68 -1.99
N GLN A 58 -12.57 -1.58 -1.93
CA GLN A 58 -13.47 -2.73 -1.82
C GLN A 58 -13.57 -3.52 -3.13
N SER A 59 -13.22 -2.90 -4.26
CA SER A 59 -13.14 -3.56 -5.56
C SER A 59 -11.98 -4.55 -5.70
N TYR A 60 -11.09 -4.61 -4.70
CA TYR A 60 -9.90 -5.46 -4.70
C TYR A 60 -10.06 -6.68 -3.79
N CYS A 61 -9.36 -7.76 -4.10
CA CYS A 61 -9.44 -9.03 -3.35
C CYS A 61 -8.87 -8.96 -1.92
N CYS A 62 -8.01 -7.98 -1.63
CA CYS A 62 -7.45 -7.74 -0.30
C CYS A 62 -6.90 -6.31 -0.21
N LEU A 63 -6.71 -5.82 1.02
CA LEU A 63 -6.17 -4.49 1.29
C LEU A 63 -4.75 -4.31 0.73
N MET A 64 -3.90 -5.33 0.82
CA MET A 64 -2.54 -5.27 0.28
C MET A 64 -2.52 -5.08 -1.25
N MET A 65 -3.44 -5.72 -1.99
CA MET A 65 -3.57 -5.50 -3.43
C MET A 65 -4.02 -4.06 -3.72
N ALA A 66 -5.04 -3.58 -3.00
CA ALA A 66 -5.50 -2.19 -3.14
C ALA A 66 -4.38 -1.20 -2.84
N ASP A 67 -3.56 -1.48 -1.83
CA ASP A 67 -2.44 -0.66 -1.36
C ASP A 67 -1.35 -0.52 -2.41
N LYS A 68 -0.90 -1.66 -2.94
CA LYS A 68 0.15 -1.66 -3.97
C LYS A 68 -0.31 -1.09 -5.29
N VAL A 69 -1.60 -1.19 -5.63
CA VAL A 69 -2.15 -0.48 -6.78
C VAL A 69 -2.28 1.02 -6.49
N TYR A 70 -2.70 1.43 -5.29
CA TYR A 70 -2.78 2.85 -4.95
C TYR A 70 -1.40 3.53 -4.97
N GLU A 71 -0.35 2.89 -4.45
CA GLU A 71 1.04 3.37 -4.50
C GLU A 71 1.56 3.53 -5.94
N SER A 72 0.93 2.82 -6.88
CA SER A 72 1.29 2.84 -8.29
C SER A 72 0.75 4.06 -9.05
N LEU A 73 -0.18 4.81 -8.45
CA LEU A 73 -0.83 5.96 -9.04
C LEU A 73 -0.15 7.27 -8.61
N ASP A 74 -0.18 8.26 -9.50
CA ASP A 74 0.20 9.63 -9.18
C ASP A 74 -0.99 10.44 -8.60
N ALA A 75 -0.79 11.75 -8.43
CA ALA A 75 -1.80 12.64 -7.87
C ALA A 75 -3.06 12.79 -8.74
N ASP A 76 -2.95 12.54 -10.04
CA ASP A 76 -4.05 12.60 -11.00
C ASP A 76 -4.74 11.24 -11.18
N GLY A 77 -4.20 10.18 -10.54
CA GLY A 77 -4.71 8.82 -10.65
C GLY A 77 -4.12 8.02 -11.82
N GLU A 78 -3.03 8.51 -12.42
CA GLU A 78 -2.36 7.88 -13.55
C GLU A 78 -1.21 6.97 -13.10
N ILE A 79 -0.92 5.92 -13.88
CA ILE A 79 0.13 4.96 -13.55
C ILE A 79 1.54 5.57 -13.64
N ARG A 80 2.33 5.38 -12.57
CA ARG A 80 3.74 5.83 -12.48
C ARG A 80 4.71 4.85 -13.17
N TYR A 81 4.70 4.80 -14.49
CA TYR A 81 5.45 3.81 -15.30
C TYR A 81 6.97 3.73 -15.06
N ASN A 82 7.62 4.82 -14.62
CA ASN A 82 9.08 4.91 -14.46
C ASN A 82 9.54 4.90 -13.00
N ASP A 83 8.65 4.58 -12.06
CA ASP A 83 9.01 4.51 -10.66
C ASP A 83 9.43 3.08 -10.27
N PRO A 84 10.70 2.84 -9.89
CA PRO A 84 11.18 1.52 -9.44
C PRO A 84 10.52 1.03 -8.14
N GLU A 85 9.83 1.90 -7.39
CA GLU A 85 9.10 1.52 -6.19
C GLU A 85 7.74 0.88 -6.51
N VAL A 86 7.27 0.97 -7.75
CA VAL A 86 5.98 0.39 -8.17
C VAL A 86 6.11 -1.12 -8.35
N VAL A 87 5.51 -1.86 -7.42
CA VAL A 87 5.52 -3.33 -7.43
C VAL A 87 4.46 -3.93 -8.35
N ILE A 88 3.30 -3.28 -8.45
CA ILE A 88 2.16 -3.78 -9.23
C ILE A 88 1.34 -2.61 -9.78
N ASN A 89 0.75 -2.82 -10.94
CA ASN A 89 -0.15 -1.88 -11.60
C ASN A 89 -1.44 -2.59 -11.98
N LYS A 90 -2.53 -1.81 -12.05
CA LYS A 90 -3.80 -2.23 -12.63
C LYS A 90 -4.05 -1.43 -13.90
N TRP A 91 -4.10 -2.11 -15.04
CA TRP A 91 -4.44 -1.52 -16.34
C TRP A 91 -5.93 -1.71 -16.67
N ASP A 92 -6.30 -1.25 -17.86
CA ASP A 92 -7.61 -1.47 -18.47
C ASP A 92 -8.01 -2.96 -18.40
N GLU A 93 -9.32 -3.18 -18.40
CA GLU A 93 -9.92 -4.53 -18.37
C GLU A 93 -9.56 -5.35 -17.12
N ASN A 94 -9.17 -4.69 -16.02
CA ASN A 94 -8.73 -5.33 -14.77
C ASN A 94 -7.49 -6.21 -14.94
N LEU A 95 -6.59 -5.84 -15.84
CA LEU A 95 -5.32 -6.52 -16.01
C LEU A 95 -4.32 -6.08 -14.93
N TYR A 96 -3.85 -7.02 -14.11
CA TYR A 96 -2.84 -6.75 -13.10
C TYR A 96 -1.48 -7.28 -13.56
N GLY A 97 -0.42 -6.50 -13.32
CA GLY A 97 0.92 -6.91 -13.72
C GLY A 97 2.03 -6.26 -12.93
N ILE A 98 3.16 -6.95 -12.89
CA ILE A 98 4.42 -6.45 -12.34
C ILE A 98 5.14 -5.70 -13.48
N PRO A 99 5.37 -4.37 -13.36
CA PRO A 99 6.06 -3.62 -14.40
C PRO A 99 7.52 -4.05 -14.53
N LEU A 100 8.05 -4.02 -15.75
CA LEU A 100 9.47 -4.30 -16.04
C LEU A 100 10.20 -2.99 -16.32
N HIS A 101 11.16 -2.63 -15.48
CA HIS A 101 11.98 -1.42 -15.64
C HIS A 101 13.16 -1.64 -16.61
N ASN A 102 12.84 -2.03 -17.86
CA ASN A 102 13.84 -2.29 -18.91
C ASN A 102 13.87 -1.20 -20.00
N GLY A 103 13.26 -0.04 -19.74
CA GLY A 103 13.13 1.06 -20.71
C GLY A 103 12.01 0.85 -21.73
N SER A 104 11.14 -0.16 -21.55
CA SER A 104 9.93 -0.37 -22.34
C SER A 104 8.71 -0.52 -21.43
N ALA A 105 7.51 -0.24 -21.94
CA ALA A 105 6.24 -0.48 -21.22
C ALA A 105 5.87 -1.97 -21.27
N SER A 106 6.68 -2.81 -20.63
CA SER A 106 6.48 -4.26 -20.53
C SER A 106 6.07 -4.66 -19.12
N MET A 107 5.33 -5.76 -18.99
CA MET A 107 4.92 -6.29 -17.69
C MET A 107 4.86 -7.82 -17.68
N VAL A 108 4.90 -8.39 -16.49
CA VAL A 108 4.49 -9.77 -16.24
C VAL A 108 3.06 -9.75 -15.71
N VAL A 109 2.11 -10.25 -16.53
CA VAL A 109 0.71 -10.36 -16.12
C VAL A 109 0.58 -11.38 -14.99
N ILE A 110 -0.19 -11.04 -13.96
CA ILE A 110 -0.50 -11.93 -12.85
C ILE A 110 -1.97 -12.32 -12.87
N ASN A 111 -2.25 -13.61 -12.61
CA ASN A 111 -3.62 -14.13 -12.58
C ASN A 111 -4.13 -14.39 -11.16
N TYR A 112 -3.23 -14.33 -10.18
CA TYR A 112 -3.49 -14.60 -8.76
C TYR A 112 -2.84 -13.50 -7.92
N CYS A 113 -3.55 -13.05 -6.89
CA CYS A 113 -3.03 -12.08 -5.94
C CYS A 113 -1.84 -12.70 -5.18
N PRO A 114 -0.65 -12.06 -5.20
CA PRO A 114 0.52 -12.57 -4.49
C PRO A 114 0.33 -12.67 -2.98
N TRP A 115 -0.60 -11.89 -2.42
CA TRP A 115 -0.79 -11.77 -0.97
C TRP A 115 -1.91 -12.64 -0.41
N CYS A 116 -3.05 -12.76 -1.11
CA CYS A 116 -4.17 -13.57 -0.63
C CYS A 116 -4.48 -14.81 -1.48
N GLY A 117 -3.76 -15.02 -2.58
CA GLY A 117 -3.94 -16.17 -3.48
C GLY A 117 -5.25 -16.17 -4.28
N THR A 118 -6.09 -15.14 -4.14
CA THR A 118 -7.35 -15.04 -4.89
C THR A 118 -7.07 -14.89 -6.38
N LYS A 119 -7.80 -15.64 -7.21
CA LYS A 119 -7.77 -15.47 -8.67
C LYS A 119 -8.38 -14.12 -9.03
N ILE A 120 -7.64 -13.28 -9.75
CA ILE A 120 -8.03 -11.86 -9.97
C ILE A 120 -9.03 -11.70 -11.14
N SER A 121 -9.35 -12.82 -11.81
CA SER A 121 -10.22 -12.93 -12.99
C SER A 121 -9.64 -12.27 -14.24
N ASN A 122 -9.67 -13.03 -15.34
CA ASN A 122 -9.57 -12.52 -16.72
C ASN A 122 -10.95 -12.68 -17.35
#